data_AF-A0A3R8QHT5-F1
#
_entry.id   AF-A0A3R8QHT5-F1
#
_cell.length_a   1.000
_cell.length_b   1.000
_cell.length_c   1.000
_cell.angle_alpha   90.00
_cell.angle_beta   90.00
_cell.angle_gamma   90.00
#
_symmetry.space_group_name_H-M   'P 1'
#
loop_
_entity.id
_entity.type
_entity.pdbx_description
1 polymer ?
#
loop_
_entity_poly.entity_id
_entity_poly.type
_entity_poly.pdbx_seq_one_letter_code
_entity_poly.pdbx_strand_id
1 'polypeptide(L)'
;MLIYEYLPHELARLGVIARAAALDRRQVAAQIHLAQERAGRARVGPAEPHHLSELFIAELRRVQWERIAAAMDRDQAAVYTPSLDSRAVRCEVQRLQRLMTEVAEAERSGVAAVEISRHRVYRIGTRPVAGRSRPGVPSPVVHLLAASAEAAAERAWAVHGKDGGLYQRTGCRITSVVQVLPESGKLF
;
A
#
# COMPACT_ATOMS: atom_id res chain seq x y z
N MET A 1 22.86 -1.85 -1.13
CA MET A 1 21.64 -1.97 -1.96
C MET A 1 20.45 -2.10 -1.04
N LEU A 2 19.42 -1.30 -1.27
CA LEU A 2 18.18 -1.33 -0.50
C LEU A 2 17.24 -2.41 -1.08
N ILE A 3 16.80 -3.31 -0.22
CA ILE A 3 15.89 -4.40 -0.56
C ILE A 3 14.62 -4.29 0.29
N TYR A 4 13.46 -4.39 -0.33
CA TYR A 4 12.19 -4.24 0.37
C TYR A 4 11.71 -5.57 0.94
N GLU A 5 11.51 -5.61 2.26
CA GLU A 5 10.96 -6.79 2.91
C GLU A 5 9.55 -7.12 2.41
N TYR A 6 8.76 -6.08 2.13
CA TYR A 6 7.44 -6.16 1.52
C TYR A 6 7.26 -5.16 0.39
N LEU A 7 6.70 -5.64 -0.72
CA LEU A 7 6.19 -4.80 -1.81
C LEU A 7 4.83 -4.19 -1.43
N PRO A 8 4.39 -3.08 -2.06
CA PRO A 8 3.13 -2.42 -1.70
C PRO A 8 1.90 -3.34 -1.75
N HIS A 9 1.83 -4.22 -2.75
CA HIS A 9 0.72 -5.16 -2.89
C HIS A 9 0.80 -6.31 -1.87
N GLU A 10 2.01 -6.69 -1.42
CA GLU A 10 2.22 -7.64 -0.31
C GLU A 10 1.73 -7.02 1.00
N LEU A 11 2.09 -5.75 1.29
CA LEU A 11 1.59 -5.01 2.46
C LEU A 11 0.07 -4.89 2.47
N ALA A 12 -0.54 -4.59 1.32
CA ALA A 12 -1.99 -4.49 1.21
C ALA A 12 -2.69 -5.82 1.57
N ARG A 13 -2.15 -6.96 1.11
CA ARG A 13 -2.68 -8.29 1.42
C ARG A 13 -2.43 -8.67 2.88
N LEU A 14 -1.19 -8.53 3.36
CA LEU A 14 -0.82 -8.86 4.74
C LEU A 14 -1.69 -8.11 5.75
N GLY A 15 -1.93 -6.82 5.51
CA GLY A 15 -2.78 -6.01 6.37
C GLY A 15 -4.24 -6.47 6.43
N VAL A 16 -4.75 -7.20 5.43
CA VAL A 16 -6.07 -7.83 5.48
C VAL A 16 -5.99 -9.17 6.21
N ILE A 17 -5.02 -10.01 5.87
CA ILE A 17 -4.81 -11.33 6.52
C ILE A 17 -4.67 -11.17 8.04
N ALA A 18 -3.85 -10.22 8.49
CA ALA A 18 -3.64 -9.95 9.91
C ALA A 18 -4.93 -9.47 10.61
N ARG A 19 -5.78 -8.70 9.93
CA ARG A 19 -7.06 -8.23 10.48
C ARG A 19 -8.14 -9.30 10.47
N ALA A 20 -8.09 -10.20 9.50
CA ALA A 20 -9.05 -11.28 9.38
C ALA A 20 -8.79 -12.38 10.42
N ALA A 21 -7.56 -12.47 10.95
CA ALA A 21 -7.20 -13.46 11.96
C ALA A 21 -8.19 -13.40 13.13
N ALA A 22 -8.74 -14.56 13.49
CA ALA A 22 -9.73 -14.73 14.53
C ALA A 22 -11.12 -14.10 14.27
N LEU A 23 -11.39 -13.59 13.05
CA LEU A 23 -12.74 -13.14 12.70
C LEU A 23 -13.64 -14.30 12.29
N ASP A 24 -14.91 -14.22 12.68
CA ASP A 24 -15.96 -15.10 12.20
C ASP A 24 -16.51 -14.67 10.81
N ARG A 25 -17.36 -15.50 10.21
CA ARG A 25 -17.94 -15.25 8.89
C ARG A 25 -18.76 -13.96 8.81
N ARG A 26 -19.50 -13.60 9.86
CA ARG A 26 -20.33 -12.38 9.88
C ARG A 26 -19.44 -11.14 9.92
N GLN A 27 -18.38 -11.19 10.74
CA GLN A 27 -17.39 -10.12 10.84
C GLN A 27 -16.62 -9.97 9.52
N VAL A 28 -16.22 -11.06 8.86
CA VAL A 28 -15.59 -11.02 7.53
C VAL A 28 -16.54 -10.43 6.49
N ALA A 29 -17.82 -10.82 6.48
CA ALA A 29 -18.81 -10.25 5.56
C ALA A 29 -18.98 -8.73 5.76
N ALA A 30 -19.01 -8.25 7.01
CA ALA A 30 -19.03 -6.82 7.30
C ALA A 30 -17.78 -6.10 6.76
N GLN A 31 -16.59 -6.72 6.87
CA GLN A 31 -15.36 -6.16 6.30
C GLN A 31 -15.36 -6.13 4.77
N ILE A 32 -15.96 -7.12 4.11
CA ILE A 32 -16.15 -7.11 2.66
C ILE A 32 -16.99 -5.90 2.25
N HIS A 33 -18.10 -5.65 2.94
CA HIS A 33 -18.96 -4.51 2.63
C HIS A 33 -18.21 -3.17 2.76
N LEU A 34 -17.48 -2.97 3.87
CA LEU A 34 -16.65 -1.78 4.07
C LEU A 34 -15.55 -1.64 3.00
N ALA A 35 -14.96 -2.75 2.56
CA ALA A 35 -13.95 -2.74 1.51
C ALA A 35 -14.55 -2.40 0.13
N GLN A 36 -15.76 -2.89 -0.16
CA GLN A 36 -16.51 -2.54 -1.36
C GLN A 36 -16.86 -1.05 -1.40
N GLU A 37 -17.38 -0.49 -0.30
CA GLU A 37 -17.65 0.94 -0.19
C GLU A 37 -16.38 1.77 -0.40
N ARG A 38 -15.25 1.35 0.20
CA ARG A 38 -13.98 2.06 0.04
C ARG A 38 -13.50 2.03 -1.41
N ALA A 39 -13.55 0.88 -2.08
CA ALA A 39 -13.21 0.78 -3.49
C ALA A 39 -14.15 1.62 -4.37
N GLY A 40 -15.45 1.62 -4.07
CA GLY A 40 -16.44 2.48 -4.73
C GLY A 40 -16.13 3.96 -4.59
N ARG A 41 -15.83 4.43 -3.37
CA ARG A 41 -15.40 5.82 -3.10
C ARG A 41 -14.11 6.16 -3.84
N ALA A 42 -13.13 5.26 -3.86
CA ALA A 42 -11.87 5.49 -4.54
C ALA A 42 -12.03 5.58 -6.07
N ARG A 43 -13.01 4.86 -6.65
CA ARG A 43 -13.29 4.87 -8.09
C ARG A 43 -13.88 6.18 -8.60
N VAL A 44 -14.68 6.85 -7.76
CA VAL A 44 -15.25 8.18 -8.08
C VAL A 44 -14.36 9.33 -7.61
N GLY A 45 -13.26 9.01 -6.92
CA GLY A 45 -12.29 10.00 -6.47
C GLY A 45 -11.46 10.60 -7.61
N PRO A 46 -10.72 11.69 -7.34
CA PRO A 46 -9.78 12.24 -8.31
C PRO A 46 -8.77 11.18 -8.76
N ALA A 47 -8.47 11.15 -10.05
CA ALA A 47 -7.44 10.26 -10.58
C ALA A 47 -6.08 10.59 -9.95
N GLU A 48 -5.46 9.58 -9.33
CA GLU A 48 -4.12 9.69 -8.77
C GLU A 48 -3.08 9.24 -9.80
N PRO A 49 -1.92 9.91 -9.90
CA PRO A 49 -0.85 9.52 -10.80
C PRO A 49 -0.17 8.24 -10.30
N HIS A 50 0.46 7.52 -11.24
CA HIS A 50 1.20 6.27 -11.03
C HIS A 50 0.32 5.05 -10.69
N HIS A 51 0.95 3.87 -10.72
CA HIS A 51 0.27 2.59 -10.49
C HIS A 51 -0.13 2.35 -9.03
N LEU A 52 0.58 2.98 -8.08
CA LEU A 52 0.21 2.92 -6.68
C LEU A 52 -0.77 4.06 -6.39
N SER A 53 -2.04 3.71 -6.23
CA SER A 53 -3.14 4.65 -5.95
C SER A 53 -4.06 4.13 -4.86
N GLU A 54 -4.89 4.99 -4.28
CA GLU A 54 -5.92 4.60 -3.30
C GLU A 54 -6.88 3.56 -3.91
N LEU A 55 -7.26 3.73 -5.19
CA LEU A 55 -8.12 2.76 -5.88
C LEU A 55 -7.43 1.39 -5.98
N PHE A 56 -6.17 1.35 -6.41
CA PHE A 56 -5.42 0.10 -6.50
C PHE A 56 -5.31 -0.60 -5.14
N ILE A 57 -4.97 0.14 -4.09
CA ILE A 57 -4.88 -0.40 -2.72
C ILE A 57 -6.24 -0.90 -2.23
N ALA A 58 -7.32 -0.14 -2.47
CA ALA A 58 -8.67 -0.50 -2.06
C ALA A 58 -9.17 -1.76 -2.77
N GLU A 59 -8.96 -1.89 -4.08
CA GLU A 59 -9.33 -3.07 -4.86
C GLU A 59 -8.56 -4.31 -4.41
N LEU A 60 -7.24 -4.20 -4.21
CA LEU A 60 -6.44 -5.32 -3.69
C LEU A 60 -6.96 -5.83 -2.36
N ARG A 61 -7.33 -4.91 -1.46
CA ARG A 61 -7.88 -5.27 -0.14
C ARG A 61 -9.26 -5.90 -0.25
N ARG A 62 -10.14 -5.36 -1.10
CA ARG A 62 -11.48 -5.92 -1.37
C ARG A 62 -11.39 -7.36 -1.86
N VAL A 63 -10.58 -7.59 -2.90
CA VAL A 63 -10.35 -8.94 -3.45
C VAL A 63 -9.78 -9.88 -2.40
N GLN A 64 -8.88 -9.40 -1.54
CA GLN A 64 -8.30 -10.21 -0.47
C GLN A 64 -9.34 -10.57 0.61
N TRP A 65 -10.26 -9.69 0.97
CA TRP A 65 -11.37 -10.01 1.88
C TRP A 65 -12.34 -11.02 1.28
N GLU A 66 -12.74 -10.84 0.02
CA GLU A 66 -13.61 -11.78 -0.70
C GLU A 66 -12.98 -13.17 -0.81
N ARG A 67 -11.67 -13.24 -1.05
CA ARG A 67 -10.92 -14.50 -1.05
C ARG A 67 -10.96 -15.19 0.31
N ILE A 68 -10.83 -14.44 1.40
CA ILE A 68 -10.87 -15.00 2.76
C ILE A 68 -12.23 -15.60 3.05
N ALA A 69 -13.32 -14.91 2.71
CA ALA A 69 -14.67 -15.47 2.84
C ALA A 69 -14.82 -16.78 2.04
N ALA A 70 -14.39 -16.78 0.77
CA ALA A 70 -14.43 -17.98 -0.06
C ALA A 70 -13.58 -19.14 0.49
N ALA A 71 -12.47 -18.84 1.17
CA ALA A 71 -11.66 -19.87 1.86
C ALA A 71 -12.40 -20.42 3.09
N MET A 72 -12.99 -19.55 3.91
CA MET A 72 -13.77 -19.97 5.08
C MET A 72 -15.00 -20.81 4.70
N ASP A 73 -15.64 -20.49 3.58
CA ASP A 73 -16.79 -21.27 3.07
C ASP A 73 -16.34 -22.64 2.56
N ARG A 74 -15.26 -22.70 1.79
CA ARG A 74 -14.70 -23.96 1.29
C ARG A 74 -14.29 -24.89 2.42
N ASP A 75 -13.58 -24.36 3.41
CA ASP A 75 -12.97 -25.15 4.48
C ASP A 75 -13.93 -25.35 5.66
N GLN A 76 -15.17 -24.89 5.53
CA GLN A 76 -16.18 -24.86 6.59
C GLN A 76 -15.68 -24.23 7.90
N ALA A 77 -14.77 -23.25 7.80
CA ALA A 77 -14.17 -22.61 8.96
C ALA A 77 -15.16 -21.65 9.63
N ALA A 78 -15.36 -21.83 10.94
CA ALA A 78 -16.14 -20.91 11.77
C ALA A 78 -15.40 -19.57 11.97
N VAL A 79 -14.08 -19.65 12.08
CA VAL A 79 -13.17 -18.53 12.35
C VAL A 79 -12.00 -18.61 11.37
N TYR A 80 -11.54 -17.46 10.86
CA TYR A 80 -10.40 -17.43 9.95
C TYR A 80 -9.07 -17.57 10.68
N THR A 81 -8.30 -18.57 10.26
CA THR A 81 -6.97 -18.86 10.78
C THR A 81 -5.95 -18.80 9.63
N PRO A 82 -5.11 -17.75 9.56
CA PRO A 82 -4.17 -17.57 8.44
C PRO A 82 -3.23 -18.74 8.18
N SER A 83 -2.79 -19.45 9.22
CA SER A 83 -1.89 -20.61 9.09
C SER A 83 -2.54 -21.82 8.44
N LEU A 84 -3.88 -21.89 8.41
CA LEU A 84 -4.65 -22.94 7.73
C LEU A 84 -5.00 -22.53 6.29
N ASP A 85 -4.88 -21.25 5.93
CA ASP A 85 -5.10 -20.76 4.59
C ASP A 85 -3.85 -21.02 3.72
N SER A 86 -3.88 -22.12 2.96
CA SER A 86 -2.78 -22.54 2.08
C SER A 86 -2.29 -21.44 1.13
N ARG A 87 -3.17 -20.52 0.70
CA ARG A 87 -2.78 -19.41 -0.18
C ARG A 87 -2.11 -18.29 0.60
N ALA A 88 -2.55 -18.00 1.83
CA ALA A 88 -1.86 -17.07 2.71
C ALA A 88 -0.42 -17.56 3.00
N VAL A 89 -0.27 -18.83 3.37
CA VAL A 89 1.04 -19.47 3.60
C VAL A 89 1.91 -19.41 2.34
N ARG A 90 1.36 -19.78 1.18
CA ARG A 90 2.11 -19.72 -0.09
C ARG A 90 2.60 -18.32 -0.43
N CYS A 91 1.78 -17.29 -0.20
CA CYS A 91 2.19 -15.91 -0.45
C CYS A 91 3.37 -15.48 0.43
N GLU A 92 3.40 -15.88 1.71
CA GLU A 92 4.54 -15.60 2.59
C GLU A 92 5.80 -16.36 2.17
N VAL A 93 5.67 -17.62 1.74
CA VAL A 93 6.80 -18.38 1.18
C VAL A 93 7.35 -17.71 -0.08
N GLN A 94 6.48 -17.29 -1.01
CA GLN A 94 6.89 -16.59 -2.22
C GLN A 94 7.59 -15.26 -1.92
N ARG A 95 7.09 -14.50 -0.92
CA ARG A 95 7.74 -13.28 -0.45
C ARG A 95 9.15 -13.56 0.07
N LEU A 96 9.31 -14.58 0.91
CA LEU A 96 10.62 -14.98 1.43
C LEU A 96 11.58 -15.41 0.32
N GLN A 97 11.10 -16.22 -0.64
CA GLN A 97 11.90 -16.64 -1.79
C GLN A 97 12.36 -15.47 -2.66
N ARG A 98 11.47 -14.51 -2.92
CA ARG A 98 11.81 -13.25 -3.60
C ARG A 98 12.90 -12.51 -2.84
N LEU A 99 12.70 -12.28 -1.54
CA LEU A 99 13.64 -11.55 -0.68
C LEU A 99 15.02 -12.21 -0.69
N MET A 100 15.09 -13.54 -0.51
CA MET A 100 16.34 -14.29 -0.56
C MET A 100 17.03 -14.19 -1.92
N THR A 101 16.26 -14.21 -3.01
CA THR A 101 16.80 -14.07 -4.37
C THR A 101 17.42 -12.69 -4.59
N GLU A 102 16.72 -11.63 -4.18
CA GLU A 102 17.21 -10.24 -4.28
C GLU A 102 18.48 -10.05 -3.44
N VAL A 103 18.55 -10.63 -2.24
CA VAL A 103 19.74 -10.60 -1.37
C VAL A 103 20.91 -11.33 -2.04
N ALA A 104 20.71 -12.56 -2.50
CA ALA A 104 21.76 -13.35 -3.15
C ALA A 104 22.26 -12.71 -4.47
N GLU A 105 21.40 -11.99 -5.19
CA GLU A 105 21.79 -11.21 -6.37
C GLU A 105 22.66 -9.99 -5.99
N ALA A 106 22.28 -9.28 -4.93
CA ALA A 106 23.07 -8.15 -4.44
C ALA A 106 24.46 -8.58 -3.97
N GLU A 107 24.56 -9.70 -3.25
CA GLU A 107 25.83 -10.28 -2.80
C GLU A 107 26.70 -10.70 -3.99
N ARG A 108 26.14 -11.41 -4.97
CA ARG A 108 26.86 -11.79 -6.21
C ARG A 108 27.36 -10.59 -7.01
N SER A 109 26.66 -9.46 -6.92
CA SER A 109 27.03 -8.21 -7.61
C SER A 109 28.12 -7.41 -6.88
N GLY A 110 28.69 -7.93 -5.79
CA GLY A 110 29.75 -7.27 -5.04
C GLY A 110 29.27 -6.06 -4.23
N VAL A 111 27.98 -5.95 -3.95
CA VAL A 111 27.44 -4.87 -3.12
C VAL A 111 27.86 -5.08 -1.67
N ALA A 112 28.68 -4.15 -1.14
CA ALA A 112 29.30 -4.28 0.17
C ALA A 112 28.33 -4.32 1.37
N ALA A 113 27.10 -3.80 1.21
CA ALA A 113 26.07 -3.83 2.25
C ALA A 113 24.68 -3.98 1.63
N VAL A 114 23.96 -5.02 2.07
CA VAL A 114 22.54 -5.21 1.78
C VAL A 114 21.75 -4.70 2.97
N GLU A 115 20.85 -3.75 2.72
CA GLU A 115 19.92 -3.25 3.74
C GLU A 115 18.52 -3.76 3.41
N ILE A 116 17.98 -4.60 4.28
CA ILE A 116 16.59 -5.04 4.18
C ILE A 116 15.73 -4.05 4.95
N SER A 117 14.86 -3.33 4.25
CA SER A 117 14.06 -2.26 4.84
C SER A 117 12.56 -2.53 4.78
N ARG A 118 11.90 -2.22 5.90
CA ARG A 118 10.45 -2.28 6.09
C ARG A 118 9.82 -0.97 5.69
N HIS A 119 9.82 -0.69 4.39
CA HIS A 119 9.15 0.50 3.90
C HIS A 119 7.64 0.43 4.09
N ARG A 120 7.05 1.61 4.18
CA ARG A 120 5.62 1.85 4.35
C ARG A 120 5.12 2.63 3.14
N VAL A 121 3.83 2.52 2.83
CA VAL A 121 3.20 3.36 1.82
C VAL A 121 2.62 4.58 2.50
N TYR A 122 2.99 5.75 1.98
CA TYR A 122 2.49 7.04 2.42
C TYR A 122 1.66 7.69 1.33
N ARG A 123 0.55 8.29 1.73
CA ARG A 123 -0.27 9.20 0.95
C ARG A 123 0.20 10.63 1.18
N ILE A 124 0.61 11.29 0.11
CA ILE A 124 1.05 12.67 0.10
C ILE A 124 -0.10 13.53 -0.42
N GLY A 125 -0.66 14.34 0.47
CA GLY A 125 -1.70 15.31 0.13
C GLY A 125 -1.08 16.67 -0.15
N THR A 126 -1.55 17.32 -1.21
CA THR A 126 -1.12 18.66 -1.58
C THR A 126 -2.26 19.66 -1.51
N ARG A 127 -1.93 20.95 -1.47
CA ARG A 127 -2.89 22.04 -1.66
C ARG A 127 -2.35 23.07 -2.64
N PRO A 128 -3.24 23.81 -3.33
CA PRO A 128 -2.83 24.86 -4.26
C PRO A 128 -2.19 26.02 -3.50
N VAL A 129 -1.20 26.65 -4.12
CA VAL A 129 -0.57 27.88 -3.63
C VAL A 129 -1.25 29.07 -4.33
N ALA A 130 -1.69 30.04 -3.54
CA ALA A 130 -2.35 31.24 -4.05
C ALA A 130 -1.50 31.92 -5.15
N GLY A 131 -2.13 32.27 -6.26
CA GLY A 131 -1.49 32.92 -7.41
C GLY A 131 -0.60 32.01 -8.28
N ARG A 132 -0.48 30.71 -7.98
CA ARG A 132 0.34 29.76 -8.75
C ARG A 132 -0.44 28.60 -9.35
N SER A 133 -1.61 28.30 -8.78
CA SER A 133 -2.44 27.18 -9.22
C SER A 133 -3.48 27.57 -10.26
N ARG A 134 -3.74 26.69 -11.22
CA ARG A 134 -4.83 26.84 -12.18
C ARG A 134 -6.19 26.64 -11.50
N PRO A 135 -7.17 27.54 -11.69
CA PRO A 135 -8.53 27.35 -11.19
C PRO A 135 -9.14 26.04 -11.69
N GLY A 136 -9.88 25.34 -10.83
CA GLY A 136 -10.62 24.12 -11.20
C GLY A 136 -9.78 22.84 -11.30
N VAL A 137 -8.46 22.89 -11.13
CA VAL A 137 -7.62 21.69 -11.10
C VAL A 137 -7.56 21.13 -9.68
N PRO A 138 -7.95 19.85 -9.44
CA PRO A 138 -7.87 19.24 -8.13
C PRO A 138 -6.41 19.10 -7.69
N SER A 139 -6.16 19.25 -6.38
CA SER A 139 -4.82 19.07 -5.83
C SER A 139 -4.36 17.62 -6.00
N PRO A 140 -3.17 17.38 -6.57
CA PRO A 140 -2.69 16.03 -6.77
C PRO A 140 -2.45 15.32 -5.43
N VAL A 141 -2.74 14.03 -5.42
CA VAL A 141 -2.42 13.11 -4.32
C VAL A 141 -1.52 12.04 -4.90
N VAL A 142 -0.40 11.75 -4.24
CA VAL A 142 0.50 10.68 -4.68
C VAL A 142 0.72 9.67 -3.56
N HIS A 143 0.91 8.40 -3.94
CA HIS A 143 1.28 7.34 -3.01
C HIS A 143 2.69 6.86 -3.28
N LEU A 144 3.51 6.78 -2.23
CA LEU A 144 4.93 6.45 -2.34
C LEU A 144 5.36 5.47 -1.26
N LEU A 145 6.29 4.60 -1.62
CA LEU A 145 6.97 3.69 -0.70
C LEU A 145 8.22 4.38 -0.12
N ALA A 146 8.33 4.44 1.21
CA ALA A 146 9.46 5.05 1.92
C ALA A 146 9.67 4.45 3.31
N ALA A 147 10.86 4.64 3.90
CA ALA A 147 11.17 4.18 5.26
C ALA A 147 10.42 4.98 6.33
N SER A 148 10.26 6.29 6.13
CA SER A 148 9.64 7.22 7.07
C SER A 148 8.75 8.24 6.34
N ALA A 149 7.93 8.96 7.10
CA ALA A 149 7.13 10.06 6.55
C ALA A 149 8.00 11.19 5.98
N GLU A 150 9.13 11.49 6.62
CA GLU A 150 10.10 12.47 6.14
C GLU A 150 10.71 12.03 4.81
N ALA A 151 11.21 10.80 4.72
CA ALA A 151 11.74 10.23 3.47
C ALA A 151 10.67 10.20 2.36
N ALA A 152 9.40 9.99 2.71
CA ALA A 152 8.30 10.07 1.74
C ALA A 152 8.09 11.50 1.23
N ALA A 153 8.15 12.50 2.12
CA ALA A 153 8.02 13.92 1.78
C ALA A 153 9.18 14.37 0.88
N GLU A 154 10.41 14.04 1.25
CA GLU A 154 11.62 14.35 0.48
C GLU A 154 11.56 13.72 -0.91
N ARG A 155 11.22 12.43 -0.99
CA ARG A 155 11.08 11.72 -2.27
C ARG A 155 9.98 12.33 -3.13
N ALA A 156 8.84 12.68 -2.53
CA ALA A 156 7.76 13.34 -3.23
C ALA A 156 8.21 14.68 -3.81
N TRP A 157 8.97 15.46 -3.04
CA TRP A 157 9.52 16.74 -3.49
C TRP A 157 10.57 16.57 -4.59
N ALA A 158 11.50 15.62 -4.44
CA ALA A 158 12.55 15.35 -5.43
C ALA A 158 11.97 14.95 -6.80
N VAL A 159 10.87 14.17 -6.81
CA VAL A 159 10.24 13.70 -8.05
C VAL A 159 9.30 14.76 -8.64
N HIS A 160 8.50 15.43 -7.81
CA HIS A 160 7.37 16.24 -8.28
C HIS A 160 7.55 17.75 -8.08
N GLY A 161 8.49 18.19 -7.24
CA GLY A 161 8.79 19.59 -6.96
C GLY A 161 9.81 20.24 -7.90
N LYS A 162 10.55 19.44 -8.67
CA LYS A 162 11.52 19.92 -9.68
C LYS A 162 10.84 20.66 -10.85
N ASP A 163 11.65 21.33 -11.66
CA ASP A 163 11.17 22.00 -12.87
C ASP A 163 10.45 21.04 -13.82
N GLY A 164 9.27 21.45 -14.28
CA GLY A 164 8.34 20.62 -15.03
C GLY A 164 7.73 19.47 -14.23
N GLY A 165 7.90 19.42 -12.90
CA GLY A 165 7.32 18.42 -12.02
C GLY A 165 5.83 18.66 -11.73
N LEU A 166 5.14 17.62 -11.24
CA LEU A 166 3.69 17.66 -10.99
C LEU A 166 3.28 18.81 -10.06
N TYR A 167 4.01 19.04 -8.97
CA TYR A 167 3.69 20.09 -7.99
C TYR A 167 3.95 21.49 -8.55
N GLN A 168 4.99 21.65 -9.37
CA GLN A 168 5.24 22.93 -10.03
C GLN A 168 4.17 23.22 -11.10
N ARG A 169 3.84 22.24 -11.96
CA ARG A 169 2.81 22.39 -13.01
C ARG A 169 1.42 22.72 -12.44
N THR A 170 1.11 22.16 -11.29
CA THR A 170 -0.17 22.38 -10.60
C THR A 170 -0.13 23.55 -9.61
N GLY A 171 1.04 24.15 -9.38
CA GLY A 171 1.23 25.21 -8.39
C GLY A 171 0.86 24.78 -6.97
N CYS A 172 1.15 23.54 -6.60
CA CYS A 172 0.76 22.95 -5.31
C CYS A 172 1.96 22.74 -4.37
N ARG A 173 1.68 22.70 -3.07
CA ARG A 173 2.65 22.34 -2.01
C ARG A 173 2.17 21.14 -1.20
N ILE A 174 3.09 20.37 -0.64
CA ILE A 174 2.77 19.26 0.27
C ILE A 174 2.15 19.84 1.55
N THR A 175 1.08 19.21 2.04
CA THR A 175 0.37 19.61 3.27
C THR A 175 0.10 18.47 4.23
N SER A 176 0.15 17.22 3.77
CA SER A 176 -0.01 16.06 4.62
C SER A 176 0.81 14.89 4.10
N VAL A 177 1.42 14.14 5.01
CA VAL A 177 2.07 12.87 4.72
C VAL A 177 1.49 11.84 5.69
N VAL A 178 0.69 10.92 5.17
CA VAL A 178 -0.08 9.98 5.99
C VAL A 178 0.28 8.57 5.60
N GLN A 179 0.69 7.76 6.58
CA GLN A 179 0.90 6.32 6.34
C GLN A 179 -0.45 5.65 6.04
N VAL A 180 -0.52 4.94 4.92
CA VAL A 180 -1.72 4.18 4.51
C VAL A 180 -1.49 2.66 4.52
N LEU A 181 -0.23 2.21 4.40
CA LEU A 181 0.16 0.81 4.57
C LEU A 181 1.46 0.68 5.37
N PRO A 182 1.50 -0.20 6.39
CA PRO A 182 0.34 -0.81 7.04
C PRO A 182 -0.60 0.26 7.62
N GLU A 183 -1.87 -0.04 7.86
CA GLU A 183 -2.76 0.92 8.54
C GLU A 183 -2.27 1.16 9.98
N SER A 184 -2.49 2.35 10.52
CA SER A 184 -2.17 2.67 11.91
C SER A 184 -2.78 1.64 12.86
N GLY A 185 -2.00 1.16 13.83
CA GLY A 185 -2.41 0.11 14.77
C GLY A 185 -2.38 -1.32 14.23
N LYS A 186 -2.02 -1.53 12.96
CA LYS A 186 -1.64 -2.87 12.47
C LYS A 186 -0.17 -3.10 12.75
N LEU A 187 0.17 -4.34 13.10
CA LEU A 187 1.54 -4.79 13.26
C LEU A 187 2.40 -4.26 12.11
N PHE A 188 3.37 -3.44 12.49
CA PHE A 188 4.52 -3.94 13.23
C PHE A 188 4.34 -3.77 14.74
#